data_AF-A0A3N5FEP6-F1
#
_entry.id   AF-A0A3N5FEP6-F1
#
_cell.length_a   1.000
_cell.length_b   1.000
_cell.length_c   1.000
_cell.angle_alpha   90.00
_cell.angle_beta   90.00
_cell.angle_gamma   90.00
#
_symmetry.space_group_name_H-M   'P 1'
#
loop_
_entity.id
_entity.type
_entity.pdbx_description
1 polymer ?
#
loop_
_entity_poly.entity_id
_entity_poly.type
_entity_poly.pdbx_seq_one_letter_code
_entity_poly.pdbx_strand_id
1 'polypeptide(L)'
;MTRIRSVPALVGLSAAPMLALSLLAAPTCAAAAEPRSGAEVYELVCTTCHEAGVAGAPKRGDVKAWKPLIAEGQASLSRTAIKGIRGMPAKGGRPDLSDLEVRRAVAYLANASGAKWAEPKK
;
A
#
# COMPACT_ATOMS: atom_id res chain seq x y z
N MET A 1 -11.66 -19.01 -61.58
CA MET A 1 -11.30 -17.81 -62.36
C MET A 1 -10.91 -16.72 -61.36
N THR A 2 -9.79 -16.86 -60.65
CA THR A 2 -8.41 -16.52 -61.05
C THR A 2 -8.20 -15.01 -61.16
N ARG A 3 -7.56 -14.42 -60.14
CA ARG A 3 -6.32 -13.63 -60.29
C ARG A 3 -5.76 -13.29 -58.91
N ILE A 4 -4.93 -14.22 -58.43
CA ILE A 4 -3.85 -13.97 -57.48
C ILE A 4 -2.92 -12.94 -58.14
N ARG A 5 -2.66 -11.82 -57.48
CA ARG A 5 -1.59 -10.89 -57.84
C ARG A 5 -0.53 -10.93 -56.76
N SER A 6 0.50 -11.70 -57.03
CA SER A 6 1.78 -11.71 -56.35
C SER A 6 2.51 -10.38 -56.57
N VAL A 7 3.10 -9.82 -55.53
CA VAL A 7 4.06 -8.71 -55.59
C VAL A 7 5.23 -9.06 -54.65
N PRO A 8 6.49 -8.79 -55.03
CA PRO A 8 7.64 -9.62 -54.67
C PRO A 8 8.32 -9.18 -53.36
N ALA A 9 8.99 -10.16 -52.75
CA ALA A 9 10.03 -9.94 -51.76
C ALA A 9 11.28 -9.32 -52.43
N LEU A 10 11.76 -8.19 -51.90
CA LEU A 10 13.11 -7.65 -52.05
C LEU A 10 13.38 -6.82 -50.77
N VAL A 11 14.11 -7.37 -49.81
CA VAL A 11 15.55 -7.11 -49.58
C VAL A 11 15.83 -5.64 -49.27
N GLY A 12 16.12 -5.36 -48.00
CA GLY A 12 16.52 -4.05 -47.51
C GLY A 12 16.98 -4.08 -46.05
N LEU A 13 17.85 -5.04 -45.69
CA LEU A 13 18.51 -5.06 -44.39
C LEU A 13 19.67 -4.05 -44.41
N SER A 14 19.37 -2.77 -44.16
CA SER A 14 20.39 -1.78 -43.81
C SER A 14 20.66 -1.87 -42.31
N ALA A 15 21.78 -2.49 -41.94
CA ALA A 15 22.36 -2.40 -40.61
C ALA A 15 22.91 -0.98 -40.41
N ALA A 16 22.22 -0.16 -39.62
CA ALA A 16 22.78 1.07 -39.07
C ALA A 16 23.58 0.74 -37.80
N PRO A 17 24.74 1.37 -37.56
CA PRO A 17 25.56 1.11 -36.39
C PRO A 17 24.81 1.58 -35.14
N MET A 18 24.57 0.66 -34.20
CA MET A 18 24.18 1.02 -32.84
C MET A 18 25.34 1.79 -32.22
N LEU A 19 25.25 3.12 -32.21
CA LEU A 19 26.04 3.94 -31.31
C LEU A 19 25.61 3.55 -29.88
N ALA A 20 26.42 2.71 -29.24
CA ALA A 20 26.31 2.41 -27.83
C ALA A 20 26.66 3.69 -27.05
N LEU A 21 25.64 4.52 -26.79
CA LEU A 21 25.72 5.56 -25.79
C LEU A 21 25.74 4.87 -24.43
N SER A 22 26.95 4.61 -23.93
CA SER A 22 27.18 4.17 -22.56
C SER A 22 26.60 5.22 -21.61
N LEU A 23 25.35 5.02 -21.18
CA LEU A 23 24.82 5.67 -19.99
C LEU A 23 25.73 5.26 -18.84
N LEU A 24 26.50 6.22 -18.29
CA LEU A 24 26.95 6.10 -16.92
C LEU A 24 25.69 6.08 -16.06
N ALA A 25 25.22 4.88 -15.72
CA ALA A 25 24.28 4.66 -14.63
C ALA A 25 25.01 5.08 -13.34
N ALA A 26 24.86 6.35 -12.96
CA ALA A 26 25.21 6.78 -11.62
C ALA A 26 24.41 5.90 -10.63
N PRO A 27 25.03 5.41 -9.54
CA PRO A 27 24.30 4.70 -8.51
C PRO A 27 23.34 5.72 -7.90
N THR A 28 22.06 5.65 -8.25
CA THR A 28 21.03 6.29 -7.46
C THR A 28 21.06 5.58 -6.12
N CYS A 29 21.71 6.18 -5.13
CA CYS A 29 21.43 5.87 -3.73
C CYS A 29 19.92 6.03 -3.58
N ALA A 30 19.19 4.93 -3.63
CA ALA A 30 17.80 4.91 -3.25
C ALA A 30 17.80 5.27 -1.76
N ALA A 31 17.59 6.55 -1.45
CA ALA A 31 17.26 6.96 -0.11
C ALA A 31 16.07 6.09 0.32
N ALA A 32 16.20 5.39 1.44
CA ALA A 32 15.08 4.64 1.99
C ALA A 32 13.92 5.63 2.13
N ALA A 33 12.80 5.34 1.47
CA ALA A 33 11.63 6.21 1.56
C ALA A 33 11.22 6.31 3.03
N GLU A 34 10.95 7.53 3.49
CA GLU A 34 10.46 7.76 4.84
C GLU A 34 9.19 6.94 5.08
N PRO A 35 9.01 6.33 6.28
CA PRO A 35 7.82 5.57 6.56
C PRO A 35 6.57 6.45 6.43
N ARG A 36 5.53 5.93 5.78
CA ARG A 36 4.27 6.66 5.56
C ARG A 36 3.60 7.05 6.88
N SER A 37 2.82 8.12 6.85
CA SER A 37 1.94 8.54 7.93
C SER A 37 0.75 7.58 8.09
N GLY A 38 0.08 7.65 9.24
CA GLY A 38 -1.11 6.84 9.49
C GLY A 38 -2.27 7.14 8.54
N ALA A 39 -2.42 8.41 8.12
CA ALA A 39 -3.44 8.82 7.16
C ALA A 39 -3.17 8.23 5.77
N GLU A 40 -1.93 8.29 5.29
CA GLU A 40 -1.55 7.72 3.98
C GLU A 40 -1.78 6.21 3.93
N VAL A 41 -1.44 5.48 5.00
CA VAL A 41 -1.68 4.03 5.09
C VAL A 41 -3.18 3.73 5.15
N TYR A 42 -3.95 4.57 5.86
CA TYR A 42 -5.40 4.43 5.90
C TYR A 42 -6.01 4.51 4.50
N GLU A 43 -5.67 5.56 3.75
CA GLU A 43 -6.15 5.75 2.36
C GLU A 43 -5.66 4.64 1.43
N LEU A 44 -4.43 4.18 1.61
CA LEU A 44 -3.82 3.15 0.75
C LEU A 44 -4.52 1.79 0.84
N VAL A 45 -4.98 1.38 2.02
CA VAL A 45 -5.52 0.01 2.21
C VAL A 45 -6.66 -0.09 3.21
N CYS A 46 -6.65 0.68 4.29
CA CYS A 46 -7.59 0.47 5.39
C CYS A 46 -9.02 0.94 5.07
N THR A 47 -9.19 1.95 4.21
CA THR A 47 -10.50 2.47 3.76
C THR A 47 -11.42 1.37 3.25
N THR A 48 -10.85 0.43 2.47
CA THR A 48 -11.54 -0.73 1.89
C THR A 48 -12.52 -1.39 2.85
N CYS A 49 -12.14 -1.52 4.13
CA CYS A 49 -13.00 -2.14 5.14
C CYS A 49 -13.48 -1.14 6.19
N HIS A 50 -12.61 -0.23 6.64
CA HIS A 50 -12.89 0.61 7.81
C HIS A 50 -13.62 1.92 7.48
N GLU A 51 -13.86 2.27 6.21
CA GLU A 51 -14.73 3.40 5.88
C GLU A 51 -16.20 3.00 6.03
N ALA A 52 -16.64 2.01 5.27
CA ALA A 52 -18.04 1.56 5.27
C ALA A 52 -18.35 0.49 6.34
N GLY A 53 -17.33 -0.10 6.98
CA GLY A 53 -17.47 -1.18 7.96
C GLY A 53 -17.73 -2.54 7.32
N VAL A 54 -17.06 -2.83 6.22
CA VAL A 54 -17.23 -4.07 5.44
C VAL A 54 -16.93 -5.28 6.32
N ALA A 55 -17.75 -6.32 6.19
CA ALA A 55 -17.64 -7.56 6.97
C ALA A 55 -17.59 -7.36 8.50
N GLY A 56 -18.18 -6.27 9.00
CA GLY A 56 -18.18 -5.94 10.43
C GLY A 56 -16.88 -5.29 10.93
N ALA A 57 -16.05 -4.77 10.03
CA ALA A 57 -14.90 -3.96 10.41
C ALA A 57 -15.36 -2.70 11.19
N PRO A 58 -14.67 -2.30 12.27
CA PRO A 58 -15.05 -1.11 13.03
C PRO A 58 -14.84 0.13 12.17
N LYS A 59 -15.91 0.89 11.92
CA LYS A 59 -15.88 2.08 11.06
C LYS A 59 -15.03 3.18 11.68
N ARG A 60 -14.17 3.85 10.90
CA ARG A 60 -13.45 5.05 11.35
C ARG A 60 -14.49 6.11 11.77
N GLY A 61 -14.33 6.68 12.96
CA GLY A 61 -15.27 7.66 13.51
C GLY A 61 -16.38 7.06 14.36
N ASP A 62 -16.56 5.73 14.37
CA ASP A 62 -17.54 5.10 15.25
C ASP A 62 -17.01 4.98 16.69
N VAL A 63 -17.22 6.03 17.47
CA VAL A 63 -16.77 6.09 18.87
C VAL A 63 -17.32 4.92 19.69
N LYS A 64 -18.54 4.43 19.42
CA LYS A 64 -19.13 3.34 20.20
C LYS A 64 -18.45 2.01 19.90
N ALA A 65 -18.19 1.72 18.63
CA ALA A 65 -17.48 0.50 18.22
C ALA A 65 -16.02 0.51 18.68
N TRP A 66 -15.36 1.67 18.64
CA TRP A 66 -13.94 1.78 18.97
C TRP A 66 -13.65 1.89 20.47
N LYS A 67 -14.60 2.37 21.31
CA LYS A 67 -14.39 2.52 22.76
C LYS A 67 -13.81 1.26 23.45
N PRO A 68 -14.38 0.06 23.29
CA PRO A 68 -13.81 -1.14 23.92
C PRO A 68 -12.44 -1.50 23.35
N LEU A 69 -12.19 -1.27 22.05
CA LEU A 69 -10.91 -1.53 21.42
C LEU A 69 -9.83 -0.58 21.96
N ILE A 70 -10.14 0.72 22.04
CA ILE A 70 -9.23 1.74 22.59
C ILE A 70 -8.84 1.39 24.04
N ALA A 71 -9.74 0.79 24.82
CA ALA A 71 -9.46 0.35 26.18
C ALA A 71 -8.41 -0.78 26.28
N GLU A 72 -8.23 -1.59 25.23
CA GLU A 72 -7.13 -2.58 25.17
C GLU A 72 -5.75 -1.93 24.99
N GLY A 73 -5.72 -0.67 24.54
CA GLY A 73 -4.52 0.14 24.37
C GLY A 73 -3.82 0.00 23.02
N GLN A 74 -3.06 1.05 22.67
CA GLN A 74 -2.44 1.23 21.34
C GLN A 74 -1.55 0.05 20.92
N ALA A 75 -0.73 -0.47 21.84
CA ALA A 75 0.19 -1.56 21.54
C ALA A 75 -0.54 -2.88 21.23
N SER A 76 -1.65 -3.16 21.92
CA SER A 76 -2.44 -4.36 21.67
C SER A 76 -3.08 -4.33 20.29
N LEU A 77 -3.81 -3.25 20.00
CA LEU A 77 -4.50 -3.09 18.71
C LEU A 77 -3.52 -3.11 17.54
N SER A 78 -2.36 -2.47 17.71
CA SER A 78 -1.31 -2.48 16.70
C SER A 78 -0.82 -3.88 16.38
N ARG A 79 -0.57 -4.71 17.40
CA ARG A 79 -0.15 -6.11 17.19
C ARG A 79 -1.24 -6.92 16.49
N THR A 80 -2.50 -6.70 16.86
CA THR A 80 -3.64 -7.33 16.20
C THR A 80 -3.71 -6.93 14.73
N ALA A 81 -3.49 -5.65 14.40
CA ALA A 81 -3.47 -5.18 13.02
C ALA A 81 -2.31 -5.73 12.19
N ILE A 82 -1.13 -5.83 12.78
CA ILE A 82 0.06 -6.40 12.13
C ILE A 82 -0.15 -7.88 11.84
N LYS A 83 -0.68 -8.65 12.79
CA LYS A 83 -0.90 -10.11 12.64
C LYS A 83 -2.15 -10.46 11.83
N GLY A 84 -3.13 -9.56 11.78
CA GLY A 84 -4.46 -9.85 11.27
C GLY A 84 -5.35 -10.50 12.33
N ILE A 85 -6.67 -10.40 12.13
CA ILE A 85 -7.68 -11.00 13.01
C ILE A 85 -8.95 -11.29 12.22
N ARG A 86 -9.48 -12.51 12.34
CA ARG A 86 -10.73 -12.92 11.67
C ARG A 86 -10.65 -12.62 10.15
N GLY A 87 -11.57 -11.80 9.62
CA GLY A 87 -11.59 -11.38 8.23
C GLY A 87 -10.63 -10.23 7.87
N MET A 88 -9.89 -9.68 8.83
CA MET A 88 -8.88 -8.65 8.56
C MET A 88 -7.51 -9.31 8.34
N PRO A 89 -6.96 -9.29 7.11
CA PRO A 89 -5.66 -9.90 6.82
C PRO A 89 -4.51 -9.18 7.53
N ALA A 90 -3.38 -9.86 7.70
CA ALA A 90 -2.16 -9.30 8.27
C ALA A 90 -1.76 -8.01 7.53
N LYS A 91 -1.47 -6.94 8.30
CA LYS A 91 -1.13 -5.62 7.76
C LYS A 91 -2.18 -5.07 6.77
N GLY A 92 -3.45 -5.41 6.96
CA GLY A 92 -4.52 -5.02 6.04
C GLY A 92 -4.42 -5.66 4.64
N GLY A 93 -3.60 -6.70 4.47
CA GLY A 93 -3.38 -7.35 3.18
C GLY A 93 -2.23 -6.75 2.37
N ARG A 94 -1.45 -5.84 2.96
CA ARG A 94 -0.29 -5.19 2.34
C ARG A 94 1.01 -5.63 3.05
N PRO A 95 1.68 -6.70 2.57
CA PRO A 95 2.87 -7.23 3.22
C PRO A 95 4.07 -6.29 3.14
N ASP A 96 4.04 -5.32 2.22
CA ASP A 96 5.07 -4.28 2.03
C ASP A 96 5.01 -3.17 3.08
N LEU A 97 3.94 -3.08 3.87
CA LEU A 97 3.89 -2.12 4.99
C LEU A 97 4.85 -2.55 6.09
N SER A 98 5.63 -1.60 6.58
CA SER A 98 6.36 -1.76 7.84
C SER A 98 5.38 -1.83 9.02
N ASP A 99 5.82 -2.44 10.11
CA ASP A 99 5.00 -2.49 11.33
C ASP A 99 4.76 -1.09 11.92
N LEU A 100 5.68 -0.15 11.67
CA LEU A 100 5.54 1.25 12.07
C LEU A 100 4.40 1.93 11.31
N GLU A 101 4.32 1.73 9.99
CA GLU A 101 3.23 2.27 9.16
C GLU A 101 1.87 1.73 9.61
N VAL A 102 1.78 0.43 9.94
CA VAL A 102 0.54 -0.15 10.48
C VAL A 102 0.20 0.43 11.86
N ARG A 103 1.20 0.60 12.75
CA ARG A 103 1.04 1.26 14.06
C ARG A 103 0.47 2.67 13.92
N ARG A 104 0.99 3.45 12.96
CA ARG A 104 0.51 4.82 12.68
C ARG A 104 -0.92 4.82 12.15
N ALA A 105 -1.26 3.89 11.25
CA ALA A 105 -2.63 3.74 10.77
C ALA A 105 -3.61 3.42 11.91
N VAL A 106 -3.26 2.49 12.80
CA VAL A 106 -4.07 2.17 13.98
C VAL A 106 -4.28 3.39 14.86
N ALA A 107 -3.24 4.18 15.09
CA ALA A 107 -3.37 5.44 15.84
C ALA A 107 -4.30 6.43 15.14
N TYR A 108 -4.20 6.56 13.82
CA TYR A 108 -5.06 7.43 13.04
C TYR A 108 -6.54 7.02 13.12
N LEU A 109 -6.88 5.74 12.91
CA LEU A 109 -8.26 5.27 13.02
C LEU A 109 -8.82 5.43 14.44
N ALA A 110 -8.03 5.09 15.46
CA ALA A 110 -8.46 5.20 16.85
C ALA A 110 -8.66 6.67 17.27
N ASN A 111 -7.76 7.58 16.87
CA ASN A 111 -7.89 9.01 17.19
C ASN A 111 -9.11 9.64 16.51
N ALA A 112 -9.40 9.24 15.27
CA ALA A 112 -10.65 9.62 14.61
C ALA A 112 -11.90 9.09 15.34
N SER A 113 -11.74 8.10 16.22
CA SER A 113 -12.81 7.40 16.93
C SER A 113 -12.77 7.61 18.46
N GLY A 114 -12.11 8.68 18.91
CA GLY A 114 -12.13 9.13 20.32
C GLY A 114 -10.89 8.79 21.15
N ALA A 115 -9.86 8.16 20.57
CA ALA A 115 -8.56 8.05 21.23
C ALA A 115 -7.79 9.40 21.23
N LYS A 116 -6.77 9.48 22.09
CA LYS A 116 -5.82 10.60 22.15
C LYS A 116 -4.39 10.06 22.17
N TRP A 117 -4.06 9.22 21.20
CA TRP A 117 -2.76 8.59 21.11
C TRP A 117 -1.79 9.44 20.30
N ALA A 118 -0.54 9.50 20.75
CA ALA A 118 0.54 10.04 19.94
C ALA A 118 0.80 9.13 18.75
N GLU A 119 1.24 9.72 17.63
CA GLU A 119 1.68 8.95 16.48
C GLU A 119 2.95 8.15 16.82
N PRO A 120 2.96 6.82 16.59
CA PRO A 120 4.13 5.98 16.84
C PRO A 120 5.35 6.41 16.01
N LYS A 121 6.51 6.40 16.67
CA LYS A 121 7.81 6.77 16.07
C LYS A 121 8.72 5.57 15.80
N LYS A 122 8.40 4.40 16.36
CA LYS A 122 9.17 3.16 16.22
C LYS A 122 8.29 1.95 16.34
#